data_AF-A0A8D0LX00-F1
#
_entry.id   AF-A0A8D0LX00-F1
#
_cell.length_a   1.000
_cell.length_b   1.000
_cell.length_c   1.000
_cell.angle_alpha   90.00
_cell.angle_beta   90.00
_cell.angle_gamma   90.00
#
_symmetry.space_group_name_H-M   'P 1'
#
loop_
_entity.id
_entity.type
_entity.pdbx_description
1 polymer ?
#
loop_
_entity_poly.entity_id
_entity_poly.type
_entity_poly.pdbx_seq_one_letter_code
_entity_poly.pdbx_strand_id
1 'polypeptide(L)'
;MYILSELFVVFLVALTIFGTQSHGNEVYNIISSTANGGQIQETMTIDNEKNTATVNIQAGSCSSTTIFDYKHGYIASRVLSRRACYILKMDHKAIPALDELKRYTFEKQTLKNMFSDKYIWVKYNPLRSLITNVNWFLFGSPIRQLCENVPLYKGEVVDKTNDASAGACAKVGLLGILGISVCADLHV
;
A
#
# COMPACT_ATOMS: atom_id res chain seq x y z
N MET A 1 -41.44 38.88 0.92
CA MET A 1 -40.37 38.54 -0.05
C MET A 1 -38.97 38.70 0.56
N TYR A 2 -38.67 39.80 1.26
CA TYR A 2 -37.35 40.06 1.88
C TYR A 2 -36.91 39.01 2.92
N ILE A 3 -37.80 38.60 3.82
CA ILE A 3 -37.52 37.64 4.91
C ILE A 3 -37.19 36.23 4.38
N LEU A 4 -37.78 35.82 3.26
CA LEU A 4 -37.48 34.53 2.61
C LEU A 4 -36.05 34.50 2.02
N SER A 5 -35.52 35.66 1.60
CA SER A 5 -34.17 35.74 1.05
C SER A 5 -33.08 35.62 2.13
N GLU A 6 -33.29 36.24 3.29
CA GLU A 6 -32.37 36.18 4.44
C GLU A 6 -32.29 34.75 5.01
N LEU A 7 -33.43 34.06 5.11
CA LEU A 7 -33.48 32.67 5.57
C LEU A 7 -32.70 31.73 4.64
N PHE A 8 -32.77 31.99 3.33
CA PHE A 8 -32.08 31.21 2.31
C PHE A 8 -30.56 31.43 2.37
N VAL A 9 -30.12 32.67 2.59
CA VAL A 9 -28.70 33.01 2.77
C VAL A 9 -28.14 32.33 4.02
N VAL A 10 -28.86 32.38 5.15
CA VAL A 10 -28.43 31.71 6.39
C VAL A 10 -28.34 30.20 6.21
N PHE A 11 -29.27 29.59 5.48
CA PHE A 11 -29.25 28.15 5.18
C PHE A 11 -28.09 27.75 4.26
N LEU A 12 -27.78 28.55 3.25
CA LEU A 12 -26.63 28.32 2.36
C LEU A 12 -25.29 28.48 3.11
N VAL A 13 -25.19 29.46 4.01
CA VAL A 13 -24.03 29.65 4.88
C VAL A 13 -23.91 28.49 5.88
N ALA A 14 -25.01 28.00 6.44
CA ALA A 14 -24.98 26.81 7.31
C ALA A 14 -24.54 25.57 6.52
N LEU A 15 -25.03 25.36 5.30
CA LEU A 15 -24.65 24.21 4.46
C LEU A 15 -23.17 24.22 4.06
N THR A 16 -22.54 25.39 3.88
CA THR A 16 -21.09 25.45 3.62
C THR A 16 -20.27 25.19 4.88
N ILE A 17 -20.78 25.54 6.07
CA ILE A 17 -20.13 25.27 7.37
C ILE A 17 -20.27 23.80 7.78
N PHE A 18 -21.43 23.17 7.51
CA PHE A 18 -21.70 21.76 7.84
C PHE A 18 -21.35 20.78 6.71
N GLY A 19 -21.01 21.28 5.51
CA GLY A 19 -20.83 20.48 4.30
C GLY A 19 -19.45 19.85 4.11
N THR A 20 -18.45 20.17 4.92
CA THR A 20 -17.20 19.41 4.92
C THR A 20 -17.42 18.15 5.76
N GLN A 21 -17.96 17.10 5.13
CA GLN A 21 -17.84 15.76 5.69
C GLN A 21 -16.35 15.53 6.02
N SER A 22 -16.05 15.26 7.28
CA SER A 22 -14.73 14.82 7.70
C SER A 22 -14.51 13.45 7.05
N HIS A 23 -13.99 13.45 5.83
CA HIS A 23 -13.51 12.27 5.15
C HIS A 23 -12.20 11.88 5.82
N GLY A 24 -12.33 11.31 7.01
CA GLY A 24 -11.22 10.90 7.86
C GLY A 24 -10.52 9.71 7.25
N ASN A 25 -9.20 9.80 7.12
CA ASN A 25 -8.38 8.62 6.92
C ASN A 25 -8.49 7.72 8.16
N GLU A 26 -8.62 6.42 7.94
CA GLU A 26 -8.59 5.45 9.03
C GLU A 26 -7.16 4.95 9.23
N VAL A 27 -6.65 4.98 10.46
CA VAL A 27 -5.25 4.67 10.76
C VAL A 27 -5.17 3.52 11.76
N TYR A 28 -4.42 2.49 11.39
CA TYR A 28 -4.15 1.31 12.20
C TYR A 28 -2.66 1.22 12.48
N ASN A 29 -2.28 1.09 13.76
CA ASN A 29 -0.90 0.93 14.19
C ASN A 29 -0.70 -0.49 14.69
N ILE A 30 0.22 -1.21 14.07
CA ILE A 30 0.54 -2.59 14.36
C ILE A 30 2.01 -2.67 14.76
N ILE A 31 2.27 -3.33 15.88
CA ILE A 31 3.62 -3.62 16.33
C ILE A 31 3.82 -5.12 16.16
N SER A 32 4.77 -5.51 15.32
CA SER A 32 5.12 -6.90 15.08
C SER A 32 6.53 -7.20 15.62
N SER A 33 6.69 -8.36 16.23
CA SER A 33 7.99 -8.85 16.69
C SER A 33 8.71 -9.56 15.54
N THR A 34 10.00 -9.30 15.39
CA THR A 34 10.87 -10.02 14.47
C THR A 34 11.40 -11.30 15.11
N ALA A 35 11.82 -12.26 14.29
CA ALA A 35 12.42 -13.51 14.75
C ALA A 35 13.66 -13.32 15.64
N ASN A 36 14.33 -12.16 15.55
CA ASN A 36 15.53 -11.83 16.32
C ASN A 36 15.22 -10.99 17.58
N GLY A 37 13.96 -10.87 17.98
CA GLY A 37 13.56 -10.12 19.18
C GLY A 37 13.46 -8.60 19.00
N GLY A 38 13.75 -8.06 17.82
CA GLY A 38 13.49 -6.65 17.49
C GLY A 38 12.00 -6.38 17.23
N GLN A 39 11.53 -5.15 17.42
CA GLN A 39 10.17 -4.71 17.07
C GLN A 39 10.18 -3.95 15.75
N ILE A 40 9.18 -4.22 14.91
CA ILE A 40 8.87 -3.44 13.71
C ILE A 40 7.54 -2.73 13.96
N GLN A 41 7.52 -1.43 13.68
CA GLN A 41 6.28 -0.66 13.68
C GLN A 41 5.74 -0.56 12.26
N GLU A 42 4.49 -0.95 12.10
CA GLU A 42 3.75 -0.89 10.83
C GLU A 42 2.53 -0.01 11.03
N THR A 43 2.33 0.97 10.14
CA THR A 43 1.13 1.82 10.14
C THR A 43 0.41 1.62 8.83
N MET A 44 -0.86 1.21 8.89
CA MET A 44 -1.75 1.16 7.74
C MET A 44 -2.71 2.34 7.79
N THR A 45 -2.82 3.07 6.68
CA THR A 45 -3.74 4.18 6.50
C THR A 45 -4.68 3.86 5.34
N ILE A 46 -5.98 3.90 5.60
CA ILE A 46 -7.02 3.73 4.58
C ILE A 46 -7.56 5.11 4.22
N ASP A 47 -7.50 5.42 2.92
CA ASP A 47 -8.14 6.57 2.32
C ASP A 47 -9.33 6.05 1.50
N ASN A 48 -10.52 6.18 2.08
CA ASN A 48 -11.76 5.69 1.48
C ASN A 48 -12.15 6.49 0.22
N GLU A 49 -11.79 7.78 0.13
CA GLU A 49 -12.09 8.61 -1.05
C GLU A 49 -11.24 8.19 -2.25
N LYS A 50 -9.95 7.97 -2.01
CA LYS A 50 -9.02 7.49 -3.04
C LYS A 50 -9.13 5.99 -3.29
N ASN A 51 -9.89 5.27 -2.44
CA ASN A 51 -10.00 3.82 -2.44
C ASN A 51 -8.60 3.16 -2.38
N THR A 52 -7.80 3.59 -1.41
CA THR A 52 -6.41 3.12 -1.25
C THR A 52 -6.10 2.70 0.18
N ALA A 53 -5.16 1.76 0.31
CA ALA A 53 -4.50 1.45 1.57
C ALA A 53 -2.99 1.72 1.45
N THR A 54 -2.44 2.51 2.37
CA THR A 54 -1.01 2.79 2.47
C THR A 54 -0.44 2.11 3.70
N VAL A 55 0.57 1.27 3.54
CA VAL A 55 1.27 0.60 4.64
C VAL A 55 2.69 1.14 4.72
N ASN A 56 3.06 1.66 5.88
CA ASN A 56 4.39 2.16 6.21
C ASN A 56 5.04 1.22 7.22
N ILE A 57 6.16 0.61 6.83
CA ILE A 57 7.00 -0.22 7.71
C ILE A 57 8.20 0.62 8.14
N GLN A 58 8.33 0.83 9.44
CA GLN A 58 9.48 1.50 10.05
C GLN A 58 10.45 0.45 10.59
N ALA A 59 11.53 0.19 9.84
CA ALA A 59 12.51 -0.86 10.13
C ALA A 59 13.95 -0.41 9.76
N GLY A 60 14.29 0.85 10.02
CA GLY A 60 15.59 1.42 9.69
C GLY A 60 15.85 1.39 8.18
N SER A 61 16.97 0.77 7.76
CA SER A 61 17.30 0.62 6.33
C SER A 61 16.31 -0.27 5.56
N CYS A 62 15.62 -1.19 6.24
CA CYS A 62 14.59 -2.05 5.66
C CYS A 62 13.20 -1.41 5.61
N SER A 63 13.10 -0.10 5.91
CA SER A 63 11.82 0.61 5.84
C SER A 63 11.25 0.61 4.43
N SER A 64 9.93 0.53 4.34
CA SER A 64 9.22 0.55 3.07
C SER A 64 7.85 1.19 3.21
N THR A 65 7.36 1.73 2.10
CA THR A 65 5.98 2.21 1.96
C THR A 65 5.33 1.45 0.81
N THR A 66 4.17 0.87 1.06
CA THR A 66 3.39 0.13 0.07
C THR A 66 2.01 0.76 -0.08
N ILE A 67 1.61 1.11 -1.30
CA ILE A 67 0.26 1.59 -1.62
C ILE A 67 -0.46 0.48 -2.38
N PHE A 68 -1.62 0.07 -1.88
CA PHE A 68 -2.61 -0.70 -2.60
C PHE A 68 -3.64 0.29 -3.16
N ASP A 69 -3.56 0.60 -4.44
CA ASP A 69 -4.50 1.48 -5.14
C ASP A 69 -5.57 0.62 -5.81
N TYR A 70 -6.69 0.42 -5.11
CA TYR A 70 -7.79 -0.40 -5.60
C TYR A 70 -8.57 0.28 -6.72
N LYS A 71 -8.54 1.62 -6.78
CA LYS A 71 -9.19 2.38 -7.85
C LYS A 71 -8.52 2.13 -9.20
N HIS A 72 -7.19 2.09 -9.23
CA HIS A 72 -6.43 1.87 -10.46
C HIS A 72 -6.03 0.40 -10.67
N GLY A 73 -6.16 -0.45 -9.64
CA GLY A 73 -5.83 -1.88 -9.72
C GLY A 73 -4.33 -2.16 -9.71
N TYR A 74 -3.56 -1.33 -8.97
CA TYR A 74 -2.11 -1.44 -8.87
C TYR A 74 -1.63 -1.41 -7.42
N ILE A 75 -0.49 -2.05 -7.19
CA ILE A 75 0.24 -2.01 -5.92
C ILE A 75 1.61 -1.42 -6.22
N ALA A 76 2.07 -0.47 -5.40
CA ALA A 76 3.40 0.10 -5.49
C ALA A 76 4.12 -0.01 -4.16
N SER A 77 5.32 -0.56 -4.16
CA SER A 77 6.17 -0.66 -2.96
C SER A 77 7.49 0.04 -3.17
N ARG A 78 7.75 1.11 -2.41
CA ARG A 78 9.05 1.79 -2.35
C ARG A 78 9.86 1.21 -1.19
N VAL A 79 11.05 0.70 -1.49
CA VAL A 79 11.96 0.09 -0.51
C VAL A 79 13.19 0.97 -0.33
N LEU A 80 13.45 1.40 0.90
CA LEU A 80 14.48 2.39 1.20
C LEU A 80 15.90 1.86 0.87
N SER A 81 16.25 0.66 1.35
CA SER A 81 17.57 0.04 1.10
C SER A 81 17.88 -0.19 -0.37
N ARG A 82 16.85 -0.33 -1.22
CA ARG A 82 17.00 -0.58 -2.65
C ARG A 82 16.88 0.69 -3.50
N ARG A 83 16.44 1.80 -2.90
CA ARG A 83 16.19 3.10 -3.57
C ARG A 83 15.36 2.94 -4.85
N ALA A 84 14.38 2.05 -4.82
CA ALA A 84 13.56 1.70 -5.98
C ALA A 84 12.10 1.53 -5.58
N CYS A 85 11.21 1.63 -6.57
CA CYS A 85 9.80 1.32 -6.44
C CYS A 85 9.41 0.14 -7.33
N TYR A 86 8.62 -0.77 -6.79
CA TYR A 86 8.13 -1.97 -7.46
C TYR A 86 6.65 -1.82 -7.75
N ILE A 87 6.28 -1.91 -9.03
CA ILE A 87 4.90 -1.78 -9.49
C ILE A 87 4.35 -3.17 -9.82
N LEU A 88 3.25 -3.53 -9.18
CA LEU A 88 2.54 -4.78 -9.37
C LEU A 88 1.13 -4.50 -9.87
N LYS A 89 0.67 -5.25 -10.87
CA LYS A 89 -0.76 -5.27 -11.21
C LYS A 89 -1.48 -6.09 -10.13
N MET A 90 -2.58 -5.56 -9.62
CA MET A 90 -3.35 -6.23 -8.58
C MET A 90 -4.05 -7.46 -9.16
N ASP A 91 -3.87 -8.62 -8.52
CA ASP A 91 -4.69 -9.81 -8.77
C ASP A 91 -5.73 -9.91 -7.65
N HIS A 92 -6.99 -9.61 -7.97
CA HIS A 92 -8.09 -9.63 -7.01
C HIS A 92 -8.41 -11.02 -6.45
N LYS A 93 -7.83 -12.10 -6.98
CA LYS A 93 -7.90 -13.43 -6.36
C LYS A 93 -6.87 -13.61 -5.25
N ALA A 94 -5.69 -12.98 -5.40
CA ALA A 94 -4.60 -13.07 -4.44
C ALA A 94 -4.62 -11.94 -3.40
N ILE A 95 -5.16 -10.79 -3.78
CA ILE A 95 -5.24 -9.57 -2.98
C ILE A 95 -6.68 -9.39 -2.49
N PRO A 96 -6.93 -9.42 -1.17
CA PRO A 96 -8.26 -9.19 -0.62
C PRO A 96 -8.77 -7.79 -0.96
N ALA A 97 -10.09 -7.65 -1.02
CA ALA A 97 -10.74 -6.36 -1.18
C ALA A 97 -10.40 -5.40 -0.01
N LEU A 98 -10.56 -4.10 -0.21
CA LEU A 98 -10.14 -3.09 0.77
C LEU A 98 -10.85 -3.24 2.13
N ASP A 99 -12.14 -3.53 2.11
CA ASP A 99 -12.96 -3.77 3.30
C ASP A 99 -12.54 -5.04 4.05
N GLU A 100 -12.17 -6.08 3.32
CA GLU A 100 -11.65 -7.32 3.88
C GLU A 100 -10.26 -7.10 4.48
N LEU A 101 -9.38 -6.39 3.78
CA LEU A 101 -8.06 -6.00 4.29
C LEU A 101 -8.18 -5.15 5.55
N LYS A 102 -9.13 -4.19 5.58
CA LYS A 102 -9.47 -3.39 6.76
C LYS A 102 -9.87 -4.26 7.94
N ARG A 103 -10.77 -5.23 7.72
CA ARG A 103 -11.19 -6.19 8.75
C ARG A 103 -10.01 -6.98 9.29
N TYR A 104 -9.17 -7.53 8.43
CA TYR A 104 -7.98 -8.28 8.84
C TYR A 104 -7.01 -7.44 9.68
N THR A 105 -6.80 -6.19 9.29
CA THR A 105 -5.95 -5.25 10.02
C THR A 105 -6.49 -4.95 11.42
N PHE A 106 -7.79 -4.67 11.51
CA PHE A 106 -8.45 -4.43 12.80
C PHE A 106 -8.38 -5.67 13.71
N GLU A 107 -8.65 -6.85 13.18
CA GLU A 107 -8.57 -8.12 13.91
C GLU A 107 -7.15 -8.37 14.44
N LYS A 108 -6.12 -8.14 13.62
CA LYS A 108 -4.73 -8.27 14.06
C LYS A 108 -4.38 -7.28 15.17
N GLN A 109 -4.82 -6.03 15.06
CA GLN A 109 -4.54 -5.00 16.06
C GLN A 109 -5.20 -5.32 17.41
N THR A 110 -6.46 -5.76 17.40
CA THR A 110 -7.26 -5.96 18.61
C THR A 110 -7.05 -7.34 19.24
N LEU A 111 -7.02 -8.40 18.44
CA LEU A 111 -7.00 -9.77 18.94
C LEU A 111 -5.59 -10.35 19.08
N LYS A 112 -4.57 -9.74 18.46
CA LYS A 112 -3.16 -10.18 18.45
C LYS A 112 -2.90 -11.64 18.02
N ASN A 113 -3.93 -12.34 17.56
CA ASN A 113 -3.89 -13.77 17.24
C ASN A 113 -3.96 -14.06 15.73
N MET A 114 -4.06 -13.01 14.90
CA MET A 114 -4.10 -13.17 13.45
C MET A 114 -2.68 -13.08 12.89
N PHE A 115 -2.14 -14.23 12.48
CA PHE A 115 -0.87 -14.34 11.78
C PHE A 115 -1.06 -15.17 10.51
N SER A 116 -0.84 -14.56 9.36
CA SER A 116 -0.68 -15.25 8.08
C SER A 116 0.81 -15.32 7.74
N ASP A 117 1.31 -16.52 7.51
CA ASP A 117 2.64 -16.77 6.95
C ASP A 117 2.64 -16.66 5.41
N LYS A 118 1.49 -16.32 4.81
CA LYS A 118 1.34 -16.21 3.37
C LYS A 118 1.99 -14.93 2.87
N TYR A 119 2.92 -15.11 1.93
CA TYR A 119 3.52 -14.03 1.16
C TYR A 119 3.16 -14.18 -0.31
N ILE A 120 2.89 -13.05 -0.95
CA ILE A 120 2.86 -12.96 -2.41
C ILE A 120 4.30 -12.81 -2.87
N TRP A 121 4.76 -13.75 -3.68
CA TRP A 121 6.12 -13.74 -4.20
C TRP A 121 6.16 -12.96 -5.50
N VAL A 122 6.99 -11.92 -5.51
CA VAL A 122 7.16 -11.03 -6.65
C VAL A 122 8.59 -11.11 -7.11
N LYS A 123 8.80 -11.45 -8.38
CA LYS A 123 10.10 -11.36 -9.04
C LYS A 123 10.17 -10.09 -9.89
N TYR A 124 11.36 -9.51 -9.98
CA TYR A 124 11.68 -8.48 -10.97
C TYR A 124 13.10 -8.70 -11.47
N ASN A 125 13.33 -8.40 -12.75
CA ASN A 125 14.66 -8.41 -13.34
C ASN A 125 15.19 -6.96 -13.40
N PRO A 126 16.32 -6.62 -12.76
CA PRO A 126 16.86 -5.26 -12.77
C PRO A 126 17.18 -4.71 -14.17
N LEU A 127 17.42 -5.56 -15.16
CA LEU A 127 17.73 -5.16 -16.53
C LEU A 127 16.50 -5.11 -17.43
N ARG A 128 15.59 -6.09 -17.30
CA ARG A 128 14.44 -6.24 -18.22
C ARG A 128 13.15 -5.62 -17.71
N SER A 129 13.00 -5.43 -16.40
CA SER A 129 11.74 -4.98 -15.79
C SER A 129 11.69 -3.47 -15.51
N LEU A 130 12.72 -2.71 -15.87
CA LEU A 130 12.76 -1.26 -15.68
C LEU A 130 11.67 -0.58 -16.53
N ILE A 131 10.83 0.23 -15.91
CA ILE A 131 9.79 1.02 -16.59
C ILE A 131 10.40 2.36 -16.99
N THR A 132 10.72 2.51 -18.27
CA THR A 132 11.30 3.75 -18.84
C THR A 132 10.23 4.75 -19.29
N ASN A 133 9.09 4.26 -19.77
CA ASN A 133 7.97 5.09 -20.22
C ASN A 133 6.77 4.89 -19.30
N VAL A 134 6.66 5.73 -18.27
CA VAL A 134 5.60 5.62 -17.26
C VAL A 134 4.36 6.41 -17.68
N ASN A 135 3.20 5.75 -17.62
CA ASN A 135 1.91 6.41 -17.69
C ASN A 135 1.34 6.61 -16.27
N TRP A 136 1.54 7.79 -15.69
CA TRP A 136 1.04 8.10 -14.34
C TRP A 136 -0.48 8.17 -14.24
N PHE A 137 -1.19 8.41 -15.35
CA PHE A 137 -2.65 8.36 -15.35
C PHE A 137 -3.16 6.93 -15.09
N LEU A 138 -2.42 5.92 -15.56
CA LEU A 138 -2.73 4.51 -15.31
C LEU A 138 -2.50 4.12 -13.84
N PHE A 139 -1.43 4.63 -13.21
CA PHE A 139 -1.07 4.26 -11.83
C PHE A 139 -1.75 5.11 -10.76
N GLY A 140 -2.28 6.27 -11.13
CA GLY A 140 -2.91 7.19 -10.18
C GLY A 140 -1.92 8.09 -9.43
N SER A 141 -2.46 9.16 -8.86
CA SER A 141 -1.66 10.14 -8.10
C SER A 141 -0.99 9.57 -6.83
N PRO A 142 -1.58 8.63 -6.06
CA PRO A 142 -0.92 8.09 -4.87
C PRO A 142 0.38 7.37 -5.21
N ILE A 143 0.35 6.49 -6.22
CA ILE A 143 1.54 5.76 -6.68
C ILE A 143 2.57 6.72 -7.28
N ARG A 144 2.13 7.71 -8.07
CA ARG A 144 3.01 8.75 -8.61
C ARG A 144 3.80 9.45 -7.50
N GLN A 145 3.10 9.97 -6.49
CA GLN A 145 3.73 10.70 -5.38
C GLN A 145 4.75 9.82 -4.64
N LEU A 146 4.47 8.52 -4.50
CA LEU A 146 5.39 7.59 -3.86
C LEU A 146 6.65 7.33 -4.69
N CYS A 147 6.51 7.16 -6.01
CA CYS A 147 7.51 6.49 -6.85
C CYS A 147 8.18 7.37 -7.91
N GLU A 148 7.70 8.59 -8.20
CA GLU A 148 8.19 9.39 -9.35
C GLU A 148 9.68 9.77 -9.29
N ASN A 149 10.30 9.74 -8.11
CA ASN A 149 11.69 10.16 -7.89
C ASN A 149 12.68 8.98 -7.69
N VAL A 150 12.28 7.76 -8.01
CA VAL A 150 13.12 6.56 -7.93
C VAL A 150 12.93 5.69 -9.18
N PRO A 151 13.84 4.75 -9.50
CA PRO A 151 13.61 3.78 -10.57
C PRO A 151 12.37 2.91 -10.30
N LEU A 152 11.54 2.70 -11.33
CA LEU A 152 10.36 1.83 -11.27
C LEU A 152 10.67 0.49 -11.92
N TYR A 153 10.39 -0.60 -11.22
CA TYR A 153 10.48 -1.95 -11.76
C TYR A 153 9.10 -2.60 -11.78
N LYS A 154 8.73 -3.18 -12.92
CA LYS A 154 7.56 -4.05 -13.01
C LYS A 154 7.85 -5.34 -12.26
N GLY A 155 7.00 -5.67 -11.28
CA GLY A 155 7.03 -6.96 -10.61
C GLY A 155 6.11 -7.97 -11.29
N GLU A 156 6.46 -9.24 -11.19
CA GLU A 156 5.68 -10.38 -11.67
C GLU A 156 5.39 -11.32 -10.51
N VAL A 157 4.10 -11.62 -10.31
CA VAL A 157 3.68 -12.59 -9.28
C VAL A 157 4.06 -13.98 -9.77
N VAL A 158 4.71 -14.74 -8.90
CA VAL A 158 5.15 -16.10 -9.18
C VAL A 158 4.76 -17.03 -8.06
N ASP A 159 4.66 -18.33 -8.36
CA ASP A 159 4.62 -19.34 -7.33
C ASP A 159 5.93 -19.35 -6.53
N LYS A 160 5.82 -19.79 -5.27
CA LYS A 160 6.97 -20.00 -4.37
C LYS A 160 7.85 -21.12 -4.94
N THR A 161 8.68 -20.77 -5.90
CA THR A 161 9.65 -21.65 -6.55
C THR A 161 11.01 -21.47 -5.90
N ASN A 162 11.82 -22.54 -5.87
CA ASN A 162 13.20 -22.51 -5.36
C ASN A 162 14.12 -21.58 -6.21
N ASP A 163 13.62 -21.11 -7.36
CA ASP A 163 14.33 -20.27 -8.34
C ASP A 163 14.22 -18.77 -8.05
N ALA A 164 13.77 -18.34 -6.87
CA ALA A 164 14.03 -16.98 -6.39
C ALA A 164 15.53 -16.91 -6.02
N SER A 165 16.38 -16.83 -7.05
CA SER A 165 17.84 -16.90 -6.95
C SER A 165 18.39 -16.06 -5.81
N ALA A 166 19.01 -16.71 -4.82
CA ALA A 166 20.19 -16.33 -4.02
C ALA A 166 20.36 -14.87 -3.49
N GLY A 167 19.37 -13.99 -3.60
CA GLY A 167 19.38 -12.63 -3.06
C GLY A 167 18.33 -12.45 -1.96
N ALA A 168 18.65 -11.72 -0.89
CA ALA A 168 17.72 -11.45 0.20
C ALA A 168 16.51 -10.63 -0.30
N CYS A 169 15.33 -11.26 -0.44
CA CYS A 169 14.10 -10.58 -0.84
C CYS A 169 13.70 -9.48 0.17
N ALA A 170 13.15 -8.37 -0.33
CA ALA A 170 12.58 -7.34 0.51
C ALA A 170 11.15 -7.72 0.89
N LYS A 171 10.86 -7.75 2.19
CA LYS A 171 9.50 -7.94 2.71
C LYS A 171 8.82 -6.59 2.84
N VAL A 172 7.69 -6.44 2.15
CA VAL A 172 6.89 -5.20 2.07
C VAL A 172 5.41 -5.54 2.23
N GLY A 173 4.52 -4.55 2.10
CA GLY A 173 3.10 -4.73 2.32
C GLY A 173 2.75 -4.76 3.81
N LEU A 174 1.76 -5.56 4.19
CA LEU A 174 1.28 -5.68 5.56
C LEU A 174 1.77 -7.00 6.16
N LEU A 175 2.87 -7.01 6.90
CA LEU A 175 3.50 -8.26 7.33
C LEU A 175 2.55 -9.05 8.24
N GLY A 176 2.50 -10.37 8.10
CA GLY A 176 1.60 -11.22 8.90
C GLY A 176 0.11 -11.14 8.54
N ILE A 177 -0.28 -10.39 7.50
CA ILE A 177 -1.64 -10.42 6.91
C ILE A 177 -1.54 -10.59 5.40
N LEU A 178 -0.88 -9.63 4.74
CA LEU A 178 -0.71 -9.57 3.29
C LEU A 178 0.71 -9.11 2.97
N GLY A 179 1.67 -9.98 3.31
CA GLY A 179 3.07 -9.76 3.04
C GLY A 179 3.38 -9.92 1.55
N ILE A 180 4.25 -9.07 1.02
CA ILE A 180 4.77 -9.19 -0.34
C ILE A 180 6.29 -9.37 -0.23
N SER A 181 6.81 -10.41 -0.87
CA SER A 181 8.24 -10.70 -0.91
C SER A 181 8.77 -10.34 -2.30
N VAL A 182 9.51 -9.24 -2.39
CA VAL A 182 10.09 -8.75 -3.65
C VAL A 182 11.51 -9.26 -3.80
N CYS A 183 11.72 -10.14 -4.76
CA CYS A 183 12.97 -10.83 -5.03
C CYS A 183 13.54 -10.38 -6.39
N ALA A 184 14.86 -10.18 -6.46
CA ALA A 184 15.51 -9.97 -7.75
C ALA A 184 15.70 -11.32 -8.44
N ASP A 185 15.37 -11.39 -9.72
CA ASP A 185 15.77 -12.50 -10.58
C ASP A 185 17.02 -12.10 -11.37
N LEU A 186 18.11 -12.81 -11.09
CA LEU A 186 19.42 -12.54 -11.68
C LEU A 186 19.76 -13.49 -12.83
N HIS A 187 18.85 -14.40 -13.20
CA HIS A 187 19.03 -15.22 -14.40
C HIS A 187 18.88 -14.33 -15.64
N VAL A 188 19.91 -14.35 -16.49
CA VAL A 188 20.01 -13.58 -17.74
C VAL A 188 19.54 -14.44 -18.90
#